data_AF-A0A4Q3XRW7-F1
#
_entry.id   AF-A0A4Q3XRW7-F1
#
_cell.length_a   1.000
_cell.length_b   1.000
_cell.length_c   1.000
_cell.angle_alpha   90.00
_cell.angle_beta   90.00
_cell.angle_gamma   90.00
#
_symmetry.space_group_name_H-M   'P 1'
#
loop_
_entity.id
_entity.type
_entity.pdbx_description
1 polymer ?
#
loop_
_entity_poly.entity_id
_entity_poly.type
_entity_poly.pdbx_seq_one_letter_code
_entity_poly.pdbx_strand_id
1 'polypeptide(L)'
;EPHPDRGKGDDNMPKQAWFCLPDQPVGVFAGLWRMTERGPAYAFATCAPNEIVGPIHPKAMPAIIKPDEWDIWLDGSADEAKALVRPYDGPMDMEVTTPRLSDGGALDIVEPA
;
A
#
# COMPACT_ATOMS: atom_id res chain seq x y z
N GLU A 1 -13.62 -4.19 0.13
CA GLU A 1 -14.99 -3.77 -0.26
C GLU A 1 -14.87 -2.62 -1.22
N PRO A 2 -15.76 -2.48 -2.22
CA PRO A 2 -15.69 -1.35 -3.15
C PRO A 2 -16.12 -0.03 -2.47
N HIS A 3 -15.47 1.06 -2.90
CA HIS A 3 -15.66 2.44 -2.44
C HIS A 3 -17.13 2.92 -2.48
N PRO A 4 -17.59 3.76 -1.53
CA PRO A 4 -18.96 4.28 -1.49
C PRO A 4 -19.33 5.15 -2.71
N ASP A 5 -18.44 6.03 -3.18
CA ASP A 5 -18.62 6.74 -4.45
C ASP A 5 -18.30 5.83 -5.64
N ARG A 6 -19.32 5.10 -6.10
CA ARG A 6 -19.27 4.18 -7.25
C ARG A 6 -19.11 4.92 -8.58
N GLY A 7 -18.01 5.64 -8.77
CA GLY A 7 -17.59 6.09 -10.09
C GLY A 7 -17.00 4.93 -10.87
N LYS A 8 -17.49 4.72 -12.09
CA LYS A 8 -16.72 3.95 -13.08
C LYS A 8 -15.71 4.89 -13.74
N GLY A 9 -14.50 4.40 -13.97
CA GLY A 9 -13.53 5.04 -14.86
C GLY A 9 -13.99 4.98 -16.31
N ASP A 10 -13.24 5.63 -17.19
CA ASP A 10 -13.52 5.69 -18.63
C ASP A 10 -13.51 4.30 -19.32
N ASP A 11 -12.95 3.31 -18.65
CA ASP A 11 -12.90 1.89 -19.02
C ASP A 11 -14.07 1.05 -18.44
N ASN A 12 -15.03 1.70 -17.78
CA ASN A 12 -16.18 1.08 -17.09
C ASN A 12 -15.78 0.21 -15.87
N MET A 13 -14.53 0.30 -15.37
CA MET A 13 -14.03 -0.35 -14.16
C MET A 13 -14.10 0.58 -12.94
N PRO A 14 -14.00 0.08 -11.68
CA PRO A 14 -13.92 0.96 -10.51
C PRO A 14 -12.71 1.90 -10.61
N LYS A 15 -12.91 3.19 -10.34
CA LYS A 15 -11.80 4.15 -10.24
C LYS A 15 -10.75 3.66 -9.24
N GLN A 16 -9.48 3.85 -9.57
CA GLN A 16 -8.37 3.46 -8.70
C GLN A 16 -7.85 4.68 -7.95
N ALA A 17 -7.54 4.50 -6.68
CA ALA A 17 -6.81 5.48 -5.88
C ALA A 17 -5.38 4.99 -5.72
N TRP A 18 -4.44 5.88 -6.05
CA TRP A 18 -3.01 5.70 -5.88
C TRP A 18 -2.56 6.49 -4.66
N PHE A 19 -1.74 5.87 -3.82
CA PHE A 19 -1.19 6.49 -2.62
C PHE A 19 0.32 6.62 -2.77
N CYS A 20 0.85 7.81 -2.53
CA CYS A 20 2.27 8.13 -2.67
C CYS A 20 2.84 8.56 -1.32
N LEU A 21 4.12 8.27 -1.08
CA LEU A 21 4.86 8.69 0.11
C LEU A 21 5.86 9.77 -0.33
N PRO A 22 5.50 11.06 -0.28
CA PRO A 22 6.27 12.12 -0.95
C PRO A 22 7.66 12.37 -0.34
N ASP A 23 7.90 11.90 0.88
CA ASP A 23 9.16 12.05 1.61
C ASP A 23 10.14 10.89 1.38
N GLN A 24 9.74 9.84 0.65
CA GLN A 24 10.59 8.68 0.38
C GLN A 24 10.39 8.13 -1.03
N PRO A 25 11.48 7.82 -1.77
CA PRO A 25 11.37 7.34 -3.15
C PRO A 25 10.75 5.93 -3.27
N VAL A 26 10.73 5.16 -2.19
CA VAL A 26 10.20 3.79 -2.16
C VAL A 26 9.46 3.55 -0.85
N GLY A 27 8.26 2.98 -0.93
CA GLY A 27 7.51 2.47 0.22
C GLY A 27 7.95 1.06 0.62
N VAL A 28 8.04 0.79 1.91
CA VAL A 28 8.37 -0.53 2.46
C VAL A 28 7.19 -1.06 3.26
N PHE A 29 6.66 -2.22 2.88
CA PHE A 29 5.65 -2.92 3.69
C PHE A 29 6.30 -3.81 4.74
N ALA A 30 5.62 -3.98 5.88
CA ALA A 30 5.92 -5.00 6.88
C ALA A 30 5.68 -6.41 6.31
N GLY A 31 6.68 -6.92 5.58
CA GLY A 31 6.64 -8.18 4.86
C GLY A 31 7.18 -9.37 5.66
N LEU A 32 6.47 -10.49 5.58
CA LEU A 32 6.90 -11.79 6.08
C LEU A 32 7.11 -12.74 4.91
N TRP A 33 8.06 -13.65 5.02
CA TRP A 33 8.30 -14.66 4.00
C TRP A 33 8.59 -16.03 4.61
N ARG A 34 8.32 -17.08 3.84
CA ARG A 34 8.70 -18.45 4.19
C ARG A 34 8.81 -19.32 2.93
N MET A 35 9.50 -20.44 3.07
CA MET A 35 9.41 -21.52 2.09
C MET A 35 8.08 -22.27 2.24
N THR A 36 7.48 -22.65 1.11
CA THR A 36 6.27 -23.47 1.05
C THR A 36 6.46 -24.64 0.09
N GLU A 37 5.53 -25.59 0.07
CA GLU A 37 5.54 -26.71 -0.89
C GLU A 37 5.49 -26.24 -2.36
N ARG A 38 5.02 -25.01 -2.62
CA ARG A 38 4.95 -24.40 -3.95
C ARG A 38 6.13 -23.45 -4.24
N GLY A 39 7.12 -23.40 -3.36
CA GLY A 39 8.27 -22.49 -3.45
C GLY A 39 8.24 -21.35 -2.43
N PRO A 40 9.17 -20.39 -2.54
CA PRO A 40 9.21 -19.20 -1.68
C PRO A 40 7.92 -18.38 -1.80
N ALA A 41 7.34 -17.99 -0.67
CA ALA A 41 6.15 -17.14 -0.63
C ALA A 41 6.34 -16.01 0.37
N TYR A 42 5.70 -14.88 0.09
CA TYR A 42 5.65 -13.74 0.99
C TYR A 42 4.21 -13.26 1.18
N ALA A 43 3.99 -12.56 2.28
CA ALA A 43 2.80 -11.80 2.58
C ALA A 43 3.23 -10.53 3.31
N PHE A 44 2.33 -9.56 3.46
CA PHE A 44 2.58 -8.38 4.28
C PHE A 44 1.44 -8.16 5.25
N ALA A 45 1.77 -7.54 6.38
CA ALA A 45 0.78 -7.20 7.40
C ALA A 45 -0.10 -6.04 6.92
N THR A 46 -1.36 -6.07 7.35
CA THR A 46 -2.29 -4.95 7.22
C THR A 46 -2.70 -4.45 8.59
N CYS A 47 -3.10 -3.19 8.65
CA CYS A 47 -3.54 -2.51 9.87
C CYS A 47 -4.82 -1.70 9.57
N ALA A 48 -5.37 -1.02 10.59
CA ALA A 48 -6.46 -0.07 10.38
C ALA A 48 -6.01 1.06 9.43
N PRO A 49 -6.91 1.59 8.58
CA PRO A 49 -6.54 2.69 7.69
C PRO A 49 -6.32 3.99 8.47
N ASN A 50 -5.46 4.86 7.95
CA ASN A 50 -5.34 6.24 8.41
C ASN A 50 -6.46 7.12 7.81
N GLU A 51 -6.45 8.42 8.12
CA GLU A 51 -7.49 9.36 7.68
C GLU A 51 -7.54 9.56 6.15
N ILE A 52 -6.44 9.25 5.44
CA ILE A 52 -6.33 9.40 3.98
C ILE A 52 -6.85 8.14 3.28
N VAL A 53 -6.46 6.96 3.75
CA VAL A 53 -6.88 5.68 3.16
C VAL A 53 -8.29 5.30 3.58
N GLY A 54 -8.73 5.66 4.79
CA GLY A 54 -10.00 5.24 5.39
C GLY A 54 -11.24 5.57 4.54
N PRO A 55 -11.35 6.78 3.98
CA PRO A 55 -12.43 7.12 3.04
C PRO A 55 -12.46 6.20 1.82
N ILE A 56 -11.29 5.74 1.37
CA ILE A 56 -11.16 4.92 0.15
C ILE A 56 -11.39 3.44 0.41
N HIS A 57 -10.68 2.91 1.41
CA HIS A 57 -10.67 1.50 1.76
C HIS A 57 -10.80 1.35 3.30
N PRO A 58 -12.04 1.36 3.84
CA PRO A 58 -12.28 1.49 5.27
C PRO A 58 -11.86 0.26 6.08
N LYS A 59 -11.63 -0.88 5.43
CA LYS A 59 -11.32 -2.14 6.12
C LYS A 59 -9.87 -2.21 6.63
N ALA A 60 -8.92 -1.71 5.86
CA ALA A 60 -7.50 -1.87 6.15
C ALA A 60 -6.62 -1.04 5.21
N MET A 61 -5.39 -0.77 5.63
CA MET A 61 -4.28 -0.36 4.77
C MET A 61 -3.09 -1.31 4.96
N PRO A 62 -2.11 -1.33 4.04
CA PRO A 62 -0.82 -1.99 4.29
C PRO A 62 -0.11 -1.32 5.48
N ALA A 63 0.53 -2.11 6.33
CA ALA A 63 1.46 -1.57 7.32
C ALA A 63 2.76 -1.14 6.60
N ILE A 64 3.01 0.17 6.57
CA ILE A 64 4.16 0.79 5.91
C ILE A 64 5.18 1.16 6.99
N ILE A 65 6.45 0.81 6.77
CA ILE A 65 7.55 1.05 7.71
C ILE A 65 8.36 2.26 7.27
N LYS A 66 8.55 3.21 8.18
CA LYS A 66 9.35 4.41 7.93
C LYS A 66 10.84 4.08 7.82
N PRO A 67 11.63 4.88 7.07
CA PRO A 67 13.06 4.63 6.88
C PRO A 67 13.87 4.49 8.17
N ASP A 68 13.50 5.22 9.22
CA ASP A 68 14.14 5.19 10.54
C ASP A 68 13.74 3.98 11.41
N GLU A 69 12.74 3.20 10.98
CA GLU A 69 12.23 2.02 11.68
C GLU A 69 12.59 0.70 10.98
N TRP A 70 13.34 0.74 9.86
CA TRP A 70 13.69 -0.46 9.09
C TRP A 70 14.50 -1.48 9.89
N ASP A 71 15.51 -1.02 10.64
CA ASP A 71 16.34 -1.90 11.47
C ASP A 71 15.52 -2.56 12.58
N ILE A 72 14.50 -1.87 13.10
CA ILE A 72 13.58 -2.44 14.09
C ILE A 72 12.75 -3.58 13.47
N TRP A 73 12.31 -3.42 12.21
CA TRP A 73 11.56 -4.47 11.51
C TRP A 73 12.43 -5.69 11.17
N LEU A 74 13.68 -5.47 10.74
CA LEU A 74 14.56 -6.53 10.25
C LEU A 74 15.31 -7.24 11.37
N ASP A 75 15.80 -6.50 12.36
CA ASP A 75 16.74 -6.98 13.39
C ASP A 75 16.20 -6.84 14.83
N GLY A 76 15.09 -6.13 15.02
CA GLY A 76 14.46 -5.96 16.32
C GLY A 76 13.82 -7.24 16.88
N SER A 77 13.38 -7.17 18.13
CA SER A 77 12.60 -8.25 18.73
C SER A 77 11.23 -8.40 18.05
N ALA A 78 10.63 -9.58 18.18
CA ALA A 78 9.30 -9.84 17.63
C ALA A 78 8.22 -8.88 18.16
N ASP A 79 8.36 -8.36 19.38
CA ASP A 79 7.38 -7.44 19.95
C ASP A 79 7.61 -6.00 19.46
N GLU A 80 8.86 -5.58 19.25
CA GLU A 80 9.18 -4.31 18.60
C GLU A 80 8.70 -4.30 17.14
N ALA A 81 8.95 -5.37 16.38
CA ALA A 81 8.47 -5.49 15.01
C ALA A 81 6.93 -5.47 14.92
N LYS A 82 6.22 -6.17 15.82
CA LYS A 82 4.75 -6.12 15.89
C LYS A 82 4.21 -4.72 16.18
N ALA A 83 4.93 -3.92 16.99
CA ALA A 83 4.52 -2.56 17.30
C ALA A 83 4.52 -1.64 16.06
N LEU A 84 5.28 -1.99 15.01
CA LEU A 84 5.28 -1.28 13.73
C LEU A 84 4.06 -1.62 12.84
N VAL A 85 3.24 -2.62 13.20
CA VAL A 85 2.00 -2.96 12.48
C VAL A 85 0.87 -2.02 12.91
N ARG A 86 0.96 -0.77 12.45
CA ARG A 86 0.06 0.34 12.79
C ARG A 86 -0.21 1.20 11.55
N PRO A 87 -1.26 2.06 11.56
CA PRO A 87 -1.52 2.97 10.45
C PRO A 87 -0.29 3.86 10.21
N TYR A 88 0.05 4.10 8.95
CA TYR A 88 1.18 4.95 8.59
C TYR A 88 0.92 6.39 9.06
N ASP A 89 1.88 6.96 9.79
CA ASP A 89 1.81 8.28 10.43
C ASP A 89 2.67 9.35 9.74
N GLY A 90 3.33 9.00 8.63
CA GLY A 90 4.10 9.94 7.81
C GLY A 90 3.28 10.62 6.71
N PRO A 91 3.93 11.49 5.92
CA PRO A 91 3.33 12.13 4.75
C PRO A 91 2.77 11.12 3.74
N MET A 92 1.56 11.35 3.27
CA MET A 92 0.93 10.52 2.25
C MET A 92 0.05 11.40 1.36
N ASP A 93 0.26 11.28 0.05
CA ASP A 93 -0.59 11.91 -0.94
C ASP A 93 -1.48 10.86 -1.60
N MET A 94 -2.62 11.30 -2.14
CA MET A 94 -3.55 10.44 -2.85
C MET A 94 -3.94 11.07 -4.20
N GLU A 95 -3.83 10.28 -5.25
CA GLU A 95 -4.32 10.61 -6.58
C GLU A 95 -5.39 9.60 -7.02
N VAL A 96 -6.53 10.09 -7.49
CA VAL A 96 -7.57 9.22 -8.07
C VAL A 96 -7.48 9.29 -9.58
N THR A 97 -6.97 8.23 -10.21
CA THR A 97 -6.88 8.12 -11.67
C THR A 97 -7.58 6.86 -12.17
N THR A 98 -7.96 6.88 -13.45
CA THR A 98 -8.31 5.66 -14.18
C THR A 98 -7.04 5.22 -14.88
N PRO A 99 -6.39 4.09 -14.50
CA PRO A 99 -5.26 3.61 -15.28
C PRO A 99 -5.77 3.28 -16.67
N ARG A 100 -5.22 3.95 -17.68
CA ARG A 100 -5.42 3.51 -19.05
C ARG A 100 -4.50 2.30 -19.22
N LEU A 101 -5.06 1.15 -19.58
CA LEU A 101 -4.24 0.13 -20.21
C LEU A 101 -3.75 0.75 -21.51
N SER A 102 -2.44 0.94 -21.66
CA SER A 102 -1.86 1.29 -22.95
C SER A 102 -2.12 0.15 -23.95
N ASP A 103 -2.08 0.48 -25.24
CA ASP A 103 -2.26 -0.48 -26.33
C ASP A 103 -1.08 -1.49 -26.31
N GLY A 104 -1.19 -2.50 -25.46
CA GLY A 104 -0.09 -3.40 -25.08
C GLY A 104 -0.24 -4.06 -23.71
N GLY A 105 -1.19 -3.63 -22.88
CA GLY A 105 -1.52 -4.28 -21.60
C GLY A 105 -0.58 -3.90 -20.45
N ALA A 106 0.31 -2.93 -20.64
CA ALA A 106 1.05 -2.33 -19.55
C ALA A 106 0.17 -1.29 -18.83
N LEU A 107 0.25 -1.26 -17.50
CA LEU A 107 -0.30 -0.15 -16.74
C LEU A 107 0.54 1.09 -17.09
N ASP A 108 -0.10 2.15 -17.55
CA ASP A 108 0.51 3.49 -17.52
C ASP A 108 0.69 3.83 -16.04
N ILE A 109 1.86 3.50 -15.50
CA ILE A 109 2.26 3.91 -14.15
C ILE A 109 2.27 5.43 -14.20
N VAL A 110 1.38 6.05 -13.41
CA VAL A 110 1.39 7.50 -13.25
C VAL A 110 2.76 7.84 -12.69
N GLU A 111 3.58 8.53 -13.49
CA GLU A 111 4.83 9.06 -12.99
C GLU A 111 4.50 10.12 -11.94
N PRO A 112 5.09 10.06 -10.73
CA PRO A 112 4.89 11.11 -9.75
C PRO A 112 5.34 12.45 -10.32
N ALA A 113 4.52 13.48 -10.13
CA ALA A 113 4.76 14.84 -10.63
C ALA A 113 6.02 15.50 -10.05
#